data_AF-A0A961TX78-F1
#
_entry.id   AF-A0A961TX78-F1
#
_cell.length_a   1.000
_cell.length_b   1.000
_cell.length_c   1.000
_cell.angle_alpha   90.00
_cell.angle_beta   90.00
_cell.angle_gamma   90.00
#
_symmetry.space_group_name_H-M   'P 1'
#
loop_
_entity.id
_entity.type
_entity.pdbx_description
1 polymer ?
#
loop_
_entity_poly.entity_id
_entity_poly.type
_entity_poly.pdbx_seq_one_letter_code
_entity_poly.pdbx_strand_id
1 'polypeptide(L)'
;YPENMEKNLNKFRGLVHSQRVLLALTQAGVSREDAYRMVQRNAMKVWREGADFLEELLADKEVRKALSEDVIREKFDLGYHTKHVDTIFSRVFGQS
;
A
#
# COMPACT_ATOMS: atom_id res chain seq x y z
N TYR A 1 -13.39 14.29 13.20
CA TYR A 1 -12.60 14.99 12.15
C TYR A 1 -12.15 14.03 11.05
N PRO A 2 -13.07 13.48 10.24
CA PRO A 2 -12.74 12.51 9.18
C PRO A 2 -11.79 13.08 8.13
N GLU A 3 -12.04 14.33 7.71
CA GLU A 3 -11.25 15.02 6.69
C GLU A 3 -9.78 15.23 7.08
N ASN A 4 -9.51 15.48 8.37
CA ASN A 4 -8.13 15.62 8.86
C ASN A 4 -7.40 14.28 8.95
N MET A 5 -8.13 13.19 9.23
CA MET A 5 -7.57 11.84 9.23
C MET A 5 -7.21 11.42 7.80
N GLU A 6 -8.11 11.67 6.84
CA GLU A 6 -7.87 11.40 5.43
C GLU A 6 -6.73 12.25 4.86
N LYS A 7 -6.68 13.55 5.17
CA LYS A 7 -5.52 14.41 4.84
C LYS A 7 -4.21 13.88 5.43
N ASN A 8 -4.21 13.41 6.68
CA ASN A 8 -3.00 12.90 7.32
C ASN A 8 -2.56 11.55 6.75
N LEU A 9 -3.48 10.69 6.32
CA LEU A 9 -3.16 9.45 5.61
C LEU A 9 -2.60 9.75 4.21
N ASN A 10 -3.19 10.71 3.50
CA ASN A 10 -2.73 11.15 2.19
C ASN A 10 -1.41 11.96 2.22
N LYS A 11 -1.00 12.51 3.38
CA LYS A 11 0.29 13.20 3.55
C LYS A 11 1.49 12.33 3.16
N PHE A 12 1.35 11.02 3.30
CA PHE A 12 2.41 10.06 2.96
C PHE A 12 2.27 9.48 1.54
N ARG A 13 1.41 10.06 0.68
CA ARG A 13 1.31 9.76 -0.77
C ARG A 13 1.37 8.25 -1.09
N GLY A 14 0.59 7.46 -0.36
CA GLY A 14 0.49 6.01 -0.55
C GLY A 14 1.52 5.15 0.20
N LEU A 15 2.49 5.69 0.94
CA LEU A 15 3.49 4.90 1.68
C LEU A 15 2.89 3.94 2.71
N VAL A 16 1.68 4.20 3.20
CA VAL A 16 0.94 3.27 4.07
C VAL A 16 0.75 1.89 3.43
N HIS A 17 0.79 1.81 2.09
CA HIS A 17 0.66 0.57 1.34
C HIS A 17 1.99 -0.17 1.12
N SER A 18 3.13 0.37 1.58
CA SER A 18 4.46 -0.23 1.42
C SER A 18 4.55 -1.67 1.92
N GLN A 19 3.90 -1.99 3.04
CA GLN A 19 3.85 -3.36 3.55
C GLN A 19 3.05 -4.30 2.64
N ARG A 20 1.93 -3.85 2.06
CA ARG A 20 1.13 -4.67 1.13
C ARG A 20 1.92 -4.99 -0.13
N VAL A 21 2.64 -4.00 -0.65
CA VAL A 21 3.51 -4.17 -1.82
C VAL A 21 4.68 -5.12 -1.52
N LEU A 22 5.31 -4.99 -0.34
CA LEU A 22 6.37 -5.89 0.08
C LEU A 22 5.88 -7.36 0.12
N LEU A 23 4.72 -7.60 0.74
CA LEU A 23 4.15 -8.94 0.81
C LEU A 23 3.81 -9.49 -0.59
N ALA A 24 3.24 -8.66 -1.46
CA ALA A 24 2.95 -9.05 -2.84
C ALA A 24 4.20 -9.47 -3.61
N LEU A 25 5.31 -8.74 -3.48
CA LEU A 25 6.60 -9.09 -4.08
C LEU A 25 7.11 -10.45 -3.57
N THR A 26 7.05 -10.68 -2.26
CA THR A 26 7.47 -11.97 -1.69
C THR A 26 6.60 -13.14 -2.14
N GLN A 27 5.29 -12.91 -2.28
CA GLN A 27 4.34 -13.91 -2.79
C GLN A 27 4.55 -14.20 -4.28
N ALA A 28 5.06 -13.22 -5.05
CA ALA A 28 5.45 -13.37 -6.45
C ALA A 28 6.82 -14.07 -6.62
N GLY A 29 7.45 -14.51 -5.53
CA GLY A 29 8.73 -15.25 -5.55
C GLY A 29 9.98 -14.39 -5.44
N VAL A 30 9.86 -13.08 -5.18
CA VAL A 30 11.01 -12.21 -4.89
C VAL A 30 11.54 -12.53 -3.50
N SER A 31 12.87 -12.57 -3.34
CA SER A 31 13.47 -12.76 -2.02
C SER A 31 13.04 -11.64 -1.07
N ARG A 32 12.95 -11.94 0.23
CA ARG A 32 12.54 -10.94 1.22
C ARG A 32 13.48 -9.73 1.22
N GLU A 33 14.78 -9.96 1.08
CA GLU A 33 15.78 -8.90 1.02
C GLU A 33 15.60 -8.00 -0.22
N ASP A 34 15.41 -8.59 -1.40
CA ASP A 34 15.20 -7.84 -2.63
C ASP A 34 13.88 -7.07 -2.59
N ALA A 35 12.82 -7.67 -2.05
CA ALA A 35 11.54 -7.01 -1.85
C ALA A 35 11.67 -5.77 -0.94
N TYR A 36 12.42 -5.89 0.17
CA TYR A 36 12.74 -4.73 1.02
C TYR A 36 13.52 -3.66 0.24
N ARG A 37 14.53 -4.05 -0.53
CA ARG A 37 15.36 -3.11 -1.31
C ARG A 37 14.53 -2.34 -2.33
N MET A 38 13.67 -3.02 -3.08
CA MET A 38 12.78 -2.41 -4.08
C MET A 38 11.78 -1.45 -3.43
N VAL A 39 11.11 -1.86 -2.35
CA VAL A 39 10.12 -1.03 -1.65
C VAL A 39 10.78 0.19 -1.02
N GLN A 40 11.91 0.00 -0.33
CA GLN A 40 12.63 1.08 0.33
C GLN A 40 13.13 2.12 -0.66
N ARG A 41 13.70 1.70 -1.81
CA ARG A 41 14.18 2.62 -2.84
C ARG A 41 13.07 3.56 -3.32
N ASN A 42 11.89 3.04 -3.61
CA ASN A 42 10.75 3.84 -4.08
C ASN A 42 10.15 4.68 -2.94
N ALA A 43 10.06 4.13 -1.72
CA ALA A 43 9.58 4.86 -0.56
C ALA A 43 10.46 6.07 -0.19
N MET A 44 11.78 5.96 -0.39
CA MET A 44 12.71 7.05 -0.12
C MET A 44 12.55 8.24 -1.08
N LYS A 45 12.15 8.01 -2.33
CA LYS A 45 11.85 9.08 -3.30
C LYS A 45 10.63 9.87 -2.89
N VAL A 46 9.57 9.18 -2.46
CA VAL A 46 8.36 9.82 -1.90
C VAL A 46 8.72 10.71 -0.71
N TRP A 47 9.61 10.23 0.17
CA TRP A 47 10.08 10.98 1.33
C TRP A 47 10.91 12.21 0.99
N ARG A 48 11.79 12.13 -0.01
CA ARG A 48 12.74 13.20 -0.36
C ARG A 48 12.16 14.23 -1.31
N GLU A 49 11.36 13.77 -2.26
CA GLU A 49 10.93 14.55 -3.42
C GLU A 49 9.41 14.81 -3.41
N GLY A 50 8.67 14.22 -2.47
CA GLY A 50 7.21 14.31 -2.45
C GLY A 50 6.56 13.62 -3.64
N ALA A 51 7.24 12.64 -4.24
CA ALA A 51 6.72 11.82 -5.33
C ALA A 51 5.51 10.98 -4.87
N ASP A 52 4.74 10.44 -5.83
CA ASP A 52 3.65 9.51 -5.53
C ASP A 52 4.16 8.07 -5.48
N PHE A 53 3.85 7.32 -4.42
CA PHE A 53 4.42 5.99 -4.23
C PHE A 53 3.93 4.98 -5.28
N LEU A 54 2.69 5.11 -5.76
CA LEU A 54 2.17 4.23 -6.80
C LEU A 54 2.91 4.48 -8.12
N GLU A 55 3.06 5.74 -8.51
CA GLU A 55 3.77 6.10 -9.74
C GLU A 55 5.24 5.66 -9.71
N GLU A 56 5.92 5.79 -8.57
CA GLU A 56 7.31 5.30 -8.42
C GLU A 56 7.41 3.78 -8.60
N LEU A 57 6.47 3.02 -8.05
CA LEU A 57 6.43 1.56 -8.25
C LEU A 57 6.09 1.17 -9.69
N LEU A 58 5.24 1.95 -10.37
CA LEU A 58 4.89 1.71 -11.77
C LEU A 58 6.04 2.04 -12.73
N ALA A 59 6.86 3.03 -12.38
CA ALA A 59 8.06 3.40 -13.13
C ALA A 59 9.25 2.46 -12.86
N ASP A 60 9.24 1.73 -11.74
CA ASP A 60 10.33 0.82 -11.37
C ASP A 60 10.27 -0.50 -12.15
N LYS A 61 11.23 -0.68 -13.07
CA LYS A 61 11.33 -1.87 -13.93
C LYS A 61 11.49 -3.18 -13.14
N GLU A 62 12.18 -3.15 -11.99
CA GLU A 62 12.36 -4.37 -11.19
C GLU A 62 11.05 -4.76 -10.52
N VAL A 63 10.30 -3.78 -10.02
CA VAL A 63 8.96 -4.00 -9.46
C VAL A 63 7.99 -4.49 -10.55
N ARG A 64 7.98 -3.84 -11.73
CA ARG A 64 7.11 -4.22 -12.86
C ARG A 64 7.43 -5.57 -13.48
N LYS A 65 8.66 -6.06 -13.30
CA LYS A 65 9.04 -7.43 -13.68
C LYS A 65 8.43 -8.47 -12.74
N ALA A 66 8.24 -8.14 -11.47
CA ALA A 66 7.68 -9.03 -10.46
C ALA A 66 6.15 -8.94 -10.36
N LEU A 67 5.58 -7.73 -10.50
CA LEU A 67 4.16 -7.46 -10.36
C LEU A 67 3.59 -6.75 -11.58
N SER A 68 2.41 -7.17 -12.04
CA SER A 68 1.67 -6.43 -13.06
C SER A 68 1.13 -5.10 -12.48
N GLU A 69 0.81 -4.17 -13.36
CA GLU A 69 0.31 -2.85 -12.96
C GLU A 69 -1.04 -2.97 -12.24
N ASP A 70 -1.91 -3.85 -12.72
CA ASP A 70 -3.20 -4.13 -12.07
C ASP A 70 -2.99 -4.62 -10.63
N VAL A 71 -2.04 -5.53 -10.41
CA VAL A 71 -1.72 -6.05 -9.07
C VAL A 71 -1.15 -4.96 -8.18
N ILE A 72 -0.31 -4.07 -8.72
CA ILE A 72 0.23 -2.94 -7.97
C ILE A 72 -0.91 -2.00 -7.57
N ARG A 73 -1.74 -1.56 -8.53
CA ARG A 73 -2.88 -0.66 -8.29
C ARG A 73 -3.87 -1.23 -7.26
N GLU A 74 -4.14 -2.54 -7.32
CA GLU A 74 -4.98 -3.25 -6.34
C GLU A 74 -4.46 -3.13 -4.89
N LYS A 75 -3.13 -3.04 -4.67
CA LYS A 75 -2.58 -2.86 -3.32
C LYS A 75 -2.78 -1.45 -2.76
N PHE A 76 -3.11 -0.48 -3.62
CA PHE A 76 -3.41 0.90 -3.25
C PHE A 76 -4.92 1.16 -3.14
N ASP A 77 -5.77 0.25 -3.62
CA ASP A 77 -7.20 0.38 -3.42
C ASP A 77 -7.55 0.19 -1.93
N LEU A 78 -8.03 1.28 -1.33
CA LEU A 78 -8.51 1.38 0.05
C LEU A 78 -9.98 0.93 0.18
N GLY A 79 -10.72 0.85 -0.93
CA GLY A 79 -12.14 0.46 -0.95
C GLY A 79 -12.40 -0.96 -0.46
N TYR A 80 -11.37 -1.81 -0.40
CA TYR A 80 -11.46 -3.15 0.16
C TYR A 80 -11.44 -3.19 1.70
N HIS A 81 -10.96 -2.12 2.37
CA HIS A 81 -10.81 -2.09 3.84
C HIS A 81 -12.09 -1.69 4.59
N THR A 82 -13.10 -1.15 3.92
CA THR A 82 -14.40 -0.84 4.56
C THR A 82 -15.32 -2.05 4.68
N LYS A 83 -15.03 -3.17 3.98
CA LYS A 83 -15.89 -4.37 3.95
C LYS A 83 -16.01 -5.13 5.28
N HIS A 84 -15.09 -4.96 6.22
CA HIS A 84 -15.10 -5.67 7.51
C HIS A 84 -15.34 -4.77 8.72
N VAL A 85 -15.50 -3.45 8.51
CA VAL A 85 -15.89 -2.52 9.59
C VAL A 85 -17.22 -2.99 10.20
N ASP A 86 -18.17 -3.38 9.35
CA ASP A 86 -19.47 -3.91 9.79
C ASP A 86 -19.31 -5.19 10.63
N THR A 87 -18.42 -6.11 10.26
CA THR A 87 -18.19 -7.37 11.00
C THR A 87 -17.64 -7.13 12.40
N ILE A 88 -16.75 -6.14 12.58
CA ILE A 88 -16.21 -5.80 13.89
C ILE A 88 -17.26 -5.06 14.73
N PHE A 89 -18.02 -4.13 14.13
CA PHE A 89 -19.10 -3.41 14.81
C PHE A 89 -20.25 -4.34 15.26
N SER A 90 -20.68 -5.29 14.43
CA SER A 90 -21.69 -6.29 14.82
C SER A 90 -21.24 -7.16 15.99
N ARG A 91 -19.92 -7.39 16.16
CA ARG A 91 -19.39 -8.21 17.25
C ARG A 91 -19.26 -7.46 18.58
N VAL A 92 -19.07 -6.14 18.54
CA VAL A 92 -18.91 -5.28 19.73
C VAL A 92 -20.26 -4.71 20.19
N PHE A 93 -21.18 -4.43 19.27
CA PHE A 93 -22.49 -3.81 19.57
C PHE A 93 -23.68 -4.77 19.38
N GLY A 94 -23.45 -6.03 19.00
CA GLY A 94 -24.50 -7.03 18.75
C GLY A 94 -24.80 -7.91 19.97
N GLN A 95 -25.57 -7.36 20.91
CA GLN A 95 -26.68 -7.99 21.65
C GLN A 95 -27.26 -6.92 22.60
N SER A 96 -28.45 -6.44 22.29
CA SER A 96 -29.41 -5.93 23.28
C SER A 96 -30.52 -6.97 23.39
#